data_AF-A0A8T5TPP0-F1
#
_entry.id   AF-A0A8T5TPP0-F1
#
_cell.length_a   1.000
_cell.length_b   1.000
_cell.length_c   1.000
_cell.angle_alpha   90.00
_cell.angle_beta   90.00
_cell.angle_gamma   90.00
#
_symmetry.space_group_name_H-M   'P 1'
#
loop_
_entity.id
_entity.type
_entity.pdbx_description
1 polymer ?
#
loop_
_entity_poly.entity_id
_entity_poly.type
_entity_poly.pdbx_seq_one_letter_code
_entity_poly.pdbx_strand_id
1 'polypeptide(L)'
;MDSYDFIKEGKYKEACDASEKEFQETGVYQKLIHKALALLNMKQYNETILILERIIANSDFEADYNYSLLGVSKWALKDYKNAFTIWISSLNTAYTDAAGGIIIPSLIYSGSIINKDPEMKKIAYQKLNKILKKNSRSFSRTNPNTFPGPIGAFLINMIEKKDLMNVTSKNKILKQRQLCQVFFYIGIKYYEKKNKEKAKKMLENSIKKRDILSPEYYFAQIIVERNFT
;
A
#
# COMPACT_ATOMS: atom_id res chain seq x y z
N MET A 1 -9.79 8.56 -24.28
CA MET A 1 -8.88 8.67 -23.14
C MET A 1 -9.69 8.26 -21.94
N ASP A 2 -9.29 7.17 -21.28
CA ASP A 2 -10.00 6.73 -20.09
C ASP A 2 -9.54 7.52 -18.85
N SER A 3 -10.24 7.34 -17.73
CA SER A 3 -9.89 8.01 -16.48
C SER A 3 -8.47 7.70 -16.00
N TYR A 4 -7.88 6.54 -16.34
CA TYR A 4 -6.51 6.18 -15.97
C TYR A 4 -5.45 6.88 -16.83
N ASP A 5 -5.73 7.10 -18.10
CA ASP A 5 -4.89 7.88 -19.00
C ASP A 5 -4.64 9.29 -18.46
N PHE A 6 -5.68 9.97 -17.97
CA PHE A 6 -5.54 11.28 -17.33
C PHE A 6 -4.65 11.25 -16.10
N ILE A 7 -4.74 10.20 -15.27
CA ILE A 7 -3.87 10.04 -14.11
C ILE A 7 -2.41 9.92 -14.54
N LYS A 8 -2.10 9.12 -15.56
CA LYS A 8 -0.73 8.96 -16.07
C LYS A 8 -0.13 10.29 -16.56
N GLU A 9 -0.97 11.17 -17.08
CA GLU A 9 -0.57 12.51 -17.54
C GLU A 9 -0.53 13.57 -16.43
N GLY A 10 -0.93 13.22 -15.20
CA GLY A 10 -1.02 14.16 -14.07
C GLY A 10 -2.22 15.12 -14.14
N LYS A 11 -3.19 14.84 -15.01
CA LYS A 11 -4.44 15.60 -15.18
C LYS A 11 -5.50 15.10 -14.20
N TYR A 12 -5.25 15.32 -12.90
CA TYR A 12 -6.03 14.69 -11.84
C TYR A 12 -7.48 15.16 -11.76
N LYS A 13 -7.77 16.41 -12.12
CA LYS A 13 -9.15 16.92 -12.11
C LYS A 13 -9.97 16.25 -13.21
N GLU A 14 -9.40 16.17 -14.41
CA GLU A 14 -9.99 15.49 -15.56
C GLU A 14 -10.15 13.99 -15.30
N ALA A 15 -9.21 13.37 -14.59
CA ALA A 15 -9.34 11.98 -14.15
C ALA A 15 -10.54 11.77 -13.20
N CYS A 16 -10.78 12.70 -12.26
CA CYS A 16 -11.95 12.65 -11.38
C CYS A 16 -13.26 12.74 -12.17
N ASP A 17 -13.34 13.69 -13.11
CA ASP A 17 -14.54 13.91 -13.92
C ASP A 17 -14.81 12.72 -14.85
N ALA A 18 -13.77 12.21 -15.51
CA ALA A 18 -13.87 11.03 -16.37
C ALA A 18 -14.28 9.77 -15.58
N SER A 19 -13.71 9.56 -14.39
CA SER A 19 -14.00 8.42 -13.52
C SER A 19 -15.45 8.43 -13.03
N GLU A 20 -16.00 9.60 -12.68
CA GLU A 20 -17.42 9.71 -12.29
C GLU A 20 -18.35 9.45 -13.48
N LYS A 21 -18.01 9.98 -14.67
CA LYS A 21 -18.77 9.71 -15.90
C LYS A 21 -18.80 8.21 -16.24
N GLU A 22 -17.65 7.55 -16.19
CA GLU A 22 -17.55 6.09 -16.41
C GLU A 22 -18.41 5.31 -15.41
N PHE A 23 -18.44 5.73 -14.14
CA PHE A 23 -19.31 5.14 -13.14
C PHE A 23 -20.80 5.37 -13.44
N GLN A 24 -21.20 6.58 -13.82
CA GLN A 24 -22.59 6.90 -14.17
C GLN A 24 -23.08 6.09 -15.37
N GLU A 25 -22.22 5.85 -16.36
CA GLU A 25 -22.56 5.08 -17.57
C GLU A 25 -22.66 3.58 -17.29
N THR A 26 -21.86 3.05 -16.36
CA THR A 26 -21.71 1.59 -16.18
C THR A 26 -22.30 1.05 -14.87
N GLY A 27 -22.48 1.89 -13.86
CA GLY A 27 -22.82 1.50 -12.49
C GLY A 27 -21.71 0.75 -11.74
N VAL A 28 -20.53 0.60 -12.33
CA VAL A 28 -19.45 -0.24 -11.80
C VAL A 28 -18.56 0.55 -10.82
N TYR A 29 -18.66 0.28 -9.52
CA TYR A 29 -17.94 1.00 -8.47
C TYR A 29 -16.42 1.01 -8.63
N GLN A 30 -15.83 -0.02 -9.25
CA GLN A 30 -14.40 -0.08 -9.54
C GLN A 30 -13.93 1.07 -10.43
N LYS A 31 -14.82 1.69 -11.22
CA LYS A 31 -14.48 2.88 -12.02
C LYS A 31 -14.12 4.08 -11.17
N LEU A 32 -14.65 4.18 -9.94
CA LEU A 32 -14.36 5.26 -9.01
C LEU A 32 -12.96 5.17 -8.38
N ILE A 33 -12.22 4.07 -8.56
CA ILE A 33 -10.88 3.95 -7.99
C ILE A 33 -9.91 4.99 -8.58
N HIS A 34 -10.08 5.33 -9.86
CA HIS A 34 -9.26 6.34 -10.52
C HIS A 34 -9.51 7.73 -9.94
N LYS A 35 -10.76 8.07 -9.60
CA LYS A 35 -11.09 9.27 -8.83
C LYS A 35 -10.39 9.27 -7.47
N ALA A 36 -10.43 8.18 -6.71
CA ALA A 36 -9.73 8.10 -5.42
C ALA A 36 -8.20 8.33 -5.56
N LEU A 37 -7.57 7.73 -6.57
CA LEU A 37 -6.14 7.92 -6.84
C LEU A 37 -5.79 9.35 -7.27
N ALA A 38 -6.64 9.97 -8.10
CA ALA A 38 -6.48 11.36 -8.49
C ALA A 38 -6.59 12.30 -7.28
N LEU A 39 -7.60 12.09 -6.42
CA LEU A 39 -7.78 12.85 -5.17
C LEU A 39 -6.58 12.68 -4.23
N LEU A 40 -6.01 11.48 -4.09
CA LEU A 40 -4.79 11.24 -3.32
C LEU A 40 -3.60 12.06 -3.83
N ASN A 41 -3.39 12.11 -5.16
CA ASN A 41 -2.31 12.92 -5.74
C ASN A 41 -2.54 14.42 -5.53
N MET A 42 -3.79 14.87 -5.43
CA MET A 42 -4.16 16.23 -5.07
C MET A 42 -4.20 16.48 -3.55
N LYS A 43 -3.87 15.47 -2.72
CA LYS A 43 -3.91 15.52 -1.25
C LYS A 43 -5.31 15.84 -0.68
N GLN A 44 -6.36 15.54 -1.43
CA GLN A 44 -7.77 15.69 -1.02
C GLN A 44 -8.21 14.43 -0.25
N TYR A 45 -7.67 14.27 0.97
CA TYR A 45 -7.80 13.04 1.73
C TYR A 45 -9.21 12.79 2.25
N ASN A 46 -9.97 13.84 2.62
CA ASN A 46 -11.35 13.68 3.08
C ASN A 46 -12.24 13.15 1.96
N GLU A 47 -12.12 13.73 0.77
CA GLU A 47 -12.84 13.32 -0.44
C GLU A 47 -12.43 11.90 -0.86
N THR A 48 -11.13 11.59 -0.78
CA THR A 48 -10.62 10.24 -1.02
C THR A 48 -11.30 9.22 -0.10
N ILE A 49 -11.39 9.51 1.20
CA ILE A 49 -12.03 8.66 2.19
C ILE A 49 -13.48 8.39 1.82
N LEU A 50 -14.26 9.45 1.50
CA LEU A 50 -15.68 9.30 1.14
C LEU A 50 -15.86 8.41 -0.10
N ILE A 51 -15.01 8.56 -1.11
CA ILE A 51 -15.04 7.72 -2.31
C ILE A 51 -14.69 6.27 -1.98
N LEU A 52 -13.64 6.02 -1.19
CA LEU A 52 -13.22 4.66 -0.84
C LEU A 52 -14.23 3.97 0.06
N GLU A 53 -14.82 4.66 1.03
CA GLU A 53 -15.91 4.14 1.87
C GLU A 53 -17.12 3.79 1.01
N ARG A 54 -17.48 4.64 0.02
CA ARG A 54 -18.53 4.35 -0.95
C ARG A 54 -18.24 3.12 -1.80
N ILE A 55 -17.01 2.98 -2.32
CA ILE A 55 -16.61 1.80 -3.10
C ILE A 55 -16.72 0.54 -2.23
N ILE A 56 -16.12 0.55 -1.04
CA ILE A 56 -16.09 -0.60 -0.13
C ILE A 56 -17.51 -1.02 0.27
N ALA A 57 -18.40 -0.07 0.55
CA ALA A 57 -19.76 -0.37 1.00
C ALA A 57 -20.67 -0.94 -0.10
N ASN A 58 -20.34 -0.73 -1.37
CA ASN A 58 -21.25 -1.06 -2.48
C ASN A 58 -20.64 -1.98 -3.55
N SER A 59 -19.35 -2.30 -3.49
CA SER A 59 -18.75 -3.26 -4.40
C SER A 59 -18.87 -4.67 -3.84
N ASP A 60 -19.29 -5.61 -4.66
CA ASP A 60 -19.19 -7.05 -4.37
C ASP A 60 -17.74 -7.56 -4.28
N PHE A 61 -16.78 -6.67 -4.53
CA PHE A 61 -15.36 -6.97 -4.61
C PHE A 61 -14.60 -6.31 -3.46
N GLU A 62 -14.50 -7.02 -2.33
CA GLU A 62 -13.65 -6.64 -1.21
C GLU A 62 -12.16 -6.77 -1.57
N ALA A 63 -11.62 -5.81 -2.30
CA ALA A 63 -10.19 -5.72 -2.58
C ALA A 63 -9.45 -5.17 -1.35
N ASP A 64 -8.44 -5.89 -0.88
CA ASP A 64 -7.46 -5.39 0.10
C ASP A 64 -6.87 -4.04 -0.30
N TYR A 65 -6.74 -3.81 -1.61
CA TYR A 65 -6.35 -2.56 -2.22
C TYR A 65 -7.16 -1.35 -1.73
N ASN A 66 -8.49 -1.43 -1.69
CA ASN A 66 -9.32 -0.28 -1.29
C ASN A 66 -9.12 0.06 0.19
N TYR A 67 -9.08 -0.96 1.05
CA TYR A 67 -8.78 -0.80 2.48
C TYR A 67 -7.38 -0.24 2.73
N SER A 68 -6.40 -0.64 1.91
CA SER A 68 -5.03 -0.16 2.03
C SER A 68 -4.95 1.36 1.77
N LEU A 69 -5.57 1.85 0.70
CA LEU A 69 -5.66 3.28 0.39
C LEU A 69 -6.50 4.05 1.41
N LEU A 70 -7.59 3.46 1.90
CA LEU A 70 -8.45 4.10 2.90
C LEU A 70 -7.69 4.32 4.21
N GLY A 71 -6.97 3.30 4.69
CA GLY A 71 -6.13 3.44 5.87
C GLY A 71 -4.98 4.44 5.67
N VAL A 72 -4.35 4.47 4.49
CA VAL A 72 -3.33 5.50 4.17
C VAL A 72 -3.93 6.90 4.17
N SER A 73 -5.17 7.07 3.69
CA SER A 73 -5.87 8.36 3.68
C SER A 73 -6.20 8.84 5.09
N LYS A 74 -6.70 7.95 5.97
CA LYS A 74 -6.91 8.26 7.40
C LYS A 74 -5.59 8.58 8.10
N TRP A 75 -4.51 7.86 7.77
CA TRP A 75 -3.17 8.16 8.26
C TRP A 75 -2.69 9.57 7.86
N ALA A 76 -2.99 9.97 6.62
CA ALA A 76 -2.68 11.31 6.10
C ALA A 76 -3.38 12.43 6.89
N LEU A 77 -4.50 12.13 7.55
CA LEU A 77 -5.22 13.03 8.46
C LEU A 77 -4.82 12.87 9.93
N LYS A 78 -3.79 12.07 10.23
CA LYS A 78 -3.34 11.71 11.59
C LYS A 78 -4.38 10.93 12.40
N ASP A 79 -5.39 10.37 11.74
CA ASP A 79 -6.37 9.48 12.35
C ASP A 79 -5.83 8.04 12.38
N TYR A 80 -4.77 7.86 13.17
CA TYR A 80 -4.02 6.60 13.21
C TYR A 80 -4.84 5.44 13.76
N LYS A 81 -5.72 5.73 14.73
CA LYS A 81 -6.59 4.71 15.32
C LYS A 81 -7.49 4.11 14.25
N ASN A 82 -8.21 4.94 13.49
CA ASN A 82 -9.09 4.41 12.44
C ASN A 82 -8.30 3.82 11.28
N ALA A 83 -7.11 4.34 10.94
CA ALA A 83 -6.23 3.72 9.95
C ALA A 83 -5.90 2.27 10.32
N PHE A 84 -5.49 2.01 11.58
CA PHE A 84 -5.25 0.64 12.05
C PHE A 84 -6.53 -0.19 12.11
N THR A 85 -7.66 0.36 12.57
CA THR A 85 -8.94 -0.36 12.59
C THR A 85 -9.32 -0.86 11.20
N ILE A 86 -9.20 0.01 10.18
CA ILE A 86 -9.48 -0.33 8.77
C ILE A 86 -8.53 -1.42 8.26
N TRP A 87 -7.23 -1.30 8.52
CA TRP A 87 -6.28 -2.33 8.10
C TRP A 87 -6.55 -3.67 8.81
N ILE A 88 -6.82 -3.66 10.12
CA ILE A 88 -7.11 -4.88 10.88
C ILE A 88 -8.38 -5.56 10.38
N SER A 89 -9.47 -4.83 10.17
CA SER A 89 -10.71 -5.41 9.67
C SER A 89 -10.53 -6.03 8.28
N SER A 90 -9.64 -5.46 7.47
CA SER A 90 -9.35 -5.97 6.12
C SER A 90 -8.50 -7.25 6.08
N LEU A 91 -7.88 -7.68 7.20
CA LEU A 91 -6.99 -8.84 7.26
C LEU A 91 -7.64 -10.18 6.87
N ASN A 92 -8.97 -10.24 6.85
CA ASN A 92 -9.75 -11.44 6.55
C ASN A 92 -10.69 -11.26 5.34
N THR A 93 -10.50 -10.20 4.54
CA THR A 93 -11.30 -9.97 3.32
C THR A 93 -11.03 -11.07 2.28
N ALA A 94 -12.07 -11.45 1.53
CA ALA A 94 -12.09 -12.66 0.70
C ALA A 94 -10.99 -12.69 -0.39
N TYR A 95 -10.62 -11.53 -0.95
CA TYR A 95 -9.62 -11.44 -2.03
C TYR A 95 -8.17 -11.30 -1.58
N THR A 96 -7.91 -11.42 -0.27
CA THR A 96 -6.53 -11.41 0.25
C THR A 96 -5.67 -12.54 -0.33
N ASP A 97 -6.25 -13.70 -0.66
CA ASP A 97 -5.48 -14.85 -1.13
C ASP A 97 -4.90 -14.66 -2.55
N ALA A 98 -5.57 -13.91 -3.43
CA ALA A 98 -5.11 -13.66 -4.81
C ALA A 98 -4.02 -12.57 -4.90
N ALA A 99 -4.02 -11.61 -3.97
CA ALA A 99 -2.98 -10.60 -3.81
C ALA A 99 -1.83 -11.06 -2.89
N GLY A 100 -2.00 -12.21 -2.24
CA GLY A 100 -1.04 -12.82 -1.32
C GLY A 100 -1.13 -12.32 0.12
N GLY A 101 -2.06 -11.42 0.45
CA GLY A 101 -2.37 -11.03 1.83
C GLY A 101 -1.21 -10.39 2.60
N ILE A 102 -0.12 -10.02 1.92
CA ILE A 102 1.10 -9.47 2.53
C ILE A 102 0.95 -7.97 2.77
N ILE A 103 0.27 -7.24 1.87
CA ILE A 103 0.30 -5.78 1.84
C ILE A 103 -0.29 -5.20 3.13
N ILE A 104 -1.52 -5.55 3.49
CA ILE A 104 -2.16 -5.03 4.71
C ILE A 104 -1.33 -5.25 5.99
N PRO A 105 -0.91 -6.48 6.35
CA PRO A 105 -0.08 -6.65 7.55
C PRO A 105 1.29 -5.97 7.44
N SER A 106 1.82 -5.76 6.23
CA SER A 106 3.03 -4.97 6.02
C SER A 106 2.81 -3.46 6.26
N LEU A 107 1.63 -2.93 5.91
CA LEU A 107 1.22 -1.56 6.24
C LEU A 107 0.99 -1.39 7.74
N ILE A 108 0.33 -2.36 8.41
CA ILE A 108 0.18 -2.36 9.88
C ILE A 108 1.56 -2.36 10.54
N TYR A 109 2.48 -3.21 10.09
CA TYR A 109 3.85 -3.21 10.59
C TYR A 109 4.48 -1.82 10.44
N SER A 110 4.38 -1.22 9.26
CA SER A 110 4.98 0.08 8.97
C SER A 110 4.42 1.18 9.86
N GLY A 111 3.10 1.26 9.98
CA GLY A 111 2.44 2.18 10.89
C GLY A 111 2.86 1.95 12.35
N SER A 112 2.97 0.70 12.79
CA SER A 112 3.36 0.35 14.16
C SER A 112 4.76 0.82 14.52
N ILE A 113 5.71 0.76 13.57
CA ILE A 113 7.06 1.26 13.78
C ILE A 113 7.03 2.79 13.91
N ILE A 114 6.26 3.48 13.06
CA ILE A 114 6.18 4.94 13.05
C ILE A 114 5.54 5.46 14.34
N ASN A 115 4.41 4.88 14.74
CA ASN A 115 3.67 5.27 15.95
C ASN A 115 4.21 4.66 17.25
N LYS A 116 5.28 3.86 17.19
CA LYS A 116 5.86 3.14 18.34
C LYS A 116 4.82 2.29 19.09
N ASP A 117 3.95 1.61 18.35
CA ASP A 117 2.87 0.78 18.88
C ASP A 117 3.29 -0.71 18.87
N PRO A 118 3.69 -1.28 20.02
CA PRO A 118 4.16 -2.66 20.07
C PRO A 118 3.06 -3.70 19.84
N GLU A 119 1.80 -3.40 20.16
CA GLU A 119 0.69 -4.33 19.96
C GLU A 119 0.36 -4.45 18.48
N MET A 120 0.28 -3.32 17.76
CA MET A 120 0.11 -3.35 16.30
C MET A 120 1.27 -4.07 15.60
N LYS A 121 2.50 -3.87 16.08
CA LYS A 121 3.68 -4.57 15.56
C LYS A 121 3.55 -6.09 15.74
N LYS A 122 3.09 -6.53 16.91
CA LYS A 122 2.88 -7.95 17.24
C LYS A 122 1.80 -8.57 16.33
N ILE A 123 0.67 -7.89 16.14
CA ILE A 123 -0.42 -8.33 15.24
C ILE A 123 0.12 -8.52 13.81
N ALA A 124 0.82 -7.51 13.29
CA ALA A 124 1.39 -7.56 11.95
C ALA A 124 2.39 -8.73 11.80
N TYR A 125 3.31 -8.88 12.75
CA TYR A 125 4.31 -9.94 12.75
C TYR A 125 3.67 -11.33 12.76
N GLN A 126 2.69 -11.56 13.63
CA GLN A 126 1.98 -12.84 13.73
C GLN A 126 1.26 -13.19 12.44
N LYS A 127 0.58 -12.22 11.81
CA LYS A 127 -0.11 -12.43 10.54
C LYS A 127 0.88 -12.74 9.40
N LEU A 128 1.96 -11.96 9.26
CA LEU A 128 3.01 -12.21 8.25
C LEU A 128 3.61 -13.61 8.42
N ASN A 129 4.01 -13.96 9.65
CA ASN A 129 4.59 -15.27 9.96
C ASN A 129 3.62 -16.42 9.63
N LYS A 130 2.33 -16.27 9.95
CA LYS A 130 1.29 -17.27 9.61
C LYS A 130 1.15 -17.45 8.10
N ILE A 131 1.08 -16.35 7.34
CA ILE A 131 0.95 -16.39 5.87
C ILE A 131 2.16 -17.07 5.24
N LEU A 132 3.37 -16.69 5.64
CA LEU A 132 4.61 -17.19 5.05
C LEU A 132 4.87 -18.66 5.41
N LYS A 133 4.54 -19.10 6.63
CA LYS A 133 4.66 -20.51 7.02
C LYS A 133 3.70 -21.41 6.23
N LYS A 134 2.41 -21.02 6.14
CA LYS A 134 1.38 -21.78 5.42
C LYS A 134 1.75 -22.03 3.95
N ASN A 135 2.48 -21.10 3.35
CA ASN A 135 2.71 -21.06 1.90
C ASN A 135 4.17 -21.29 1.48
N SER A 136 5.05 -21.70 2.41
CA SER A 136 6.47 -21.94 2.16
C SER A 136 6.78 -22.98 1.07
N ARG A 137 5.81 -23.83 0.71
CA ARG A 137 5.93 -24.89 -0.31
C ARG A 137 5.10 -24.65 -1.59
N SER A 138 4.37 -23.54 -1.68
CA SER A 138 3.46 -23.26 -2.81
C SER A 138 4.08 -22.24 -3.77
N PHE A 139 3.80 -22.30 -5.08
CA PHE A 139 4.16 -21.24 -6.04
C PHE A 139 3.28 -19.97 -5.92
N SER A 140 2.41 -19.90 -4.92
CA SER A 140 1.50 -18.78 -4.69
C SER A 140 2.24 -17.46 -4.44
N ARG A 141 1.55 -16.33 -4.67
CA ARG A 141 2.05 -14.97 -4.38
C ARG A 141 2.36 -14.70 -2.89
N THR A 142 1.98 -15.64 -2.04
CA THR A 142 2.31 -15.73 -0.61
C THR A 142 3.65 -16.43 -0.35
N ASN A 143 4.29 -17.02 -1.36
CA ASN A 143 5.61 -17.63 -1.25
C ASN A 143 6.66 -16.54 -0.95
N PRO A 144 7.56 -16.74 0.02
CA PRO A 144 8.64 -15.79 0.30
C PRO A 144 9.55 -15.46 -0.90
N ASN A 145 9.47 -16.20 -2.00
CA ASN A 145 10.20 -15.99 -3.24
C ASN A 145 9.36 -15.38 -4.38
N THR A 146 8.04 -15.27 -4.21
CA THR A 146 7.12 -14.70 -5.21
C THR A 146 6.54 -13.40 -4.68
N PHE A 147 6.71 -12.31 -5.41
CA PHE A 147 6.21 -11.00 -5.00
C PHE A 147 4.68 -11.00 -4.77
N PRO A 148 4.14 -10.43 -3.67
CA PRO A 148 4.81 -9.62 -2.64
C PRO A 148 5.40 -10.38 -1.43
N GLY A 149 5.36 -11.72 -1.37
CA GLY A 149 5.89 -12.53 -0.26
C GLY A 149 7.26 -12.13 0.32
N PRO A 150 8.29 -11.84 -0.51
CA PRO A 150 9.59 -11.35 -0.04
C PRO A 150 9.53 -10.12 0.87
N ILE A 151 8.56 -9.21 0.67
CA ILE A 151 8.36 -8.05 1.55
C ILE A 151 8.06 -8.52 2.97
N GLY A 152 7.07 -9.41 3.11
CA GLY A 152 6.69 -9.94 4.41
C GLY A 152 7.86 -10.67 5.08
N ALA A 153 8.58 -11.50 4.31
CA ALA A 153 9.74 -12.23 4.79
C ALA A 153 10.84 -11.28 5.31
N PHE A 154 11.10 -10.19 4.59
CA PHE A 154 12.06 -9.17 5.01
C PHE A 154 11.65 -8.45 6.29
N LEU A 155 10.37 -8.07 6.43
CA LEU A 155 9.88 -7.36 7.62
C LEU A 155 10.02 -8.20 8.89
N ILE A 156 9.83 -9.52 8.79
CA ILE A 156 10.02 -10.47 9.89
C ILE A 156 11.44 -11.07 9.96
N ASN A 157 12.41 -10.47 9.25
CA ASN A 157 13.83 -10.84 9.25
C ASN A 157 14.14 -12.28 8.78
N MET A 158 13.32 -12.88 7.91
CA MET A 158 13.62 -14.18 7.28
C MET A 158 14.60 -14.08 6.11
N ILE A 159 14.67 -12.91 5.46
CA ILE A 159 15.60 -12.64 4.36
C ILE A 159 16.29 -11.31 4.59
N GLU A 160 17.45 -11.11 3.96
CA GLU A 160 18.18 -9.86 4.05
C GLU A 160 17.73 -8.85 2.99
N LYS A 161 18.20 -7.60 3.17
CA LYS A 161 17.97 -6.52 2.20
C LYS A 161 18.43 -6.90 0.78
N LYS A 162 19.58 -7.59 0.66
CA LYS A 162 20.14 -8.00 -0.63
C LYS A 162 19.18 -8.93 -1.37
N ASP A 163 18.59 -9.89 -0.66
CA ASP A 163 17.65 -10.85 -1.23
C ASP A 163 16.37 -10.15 -1.69
N LEU A 164 15.81 -9.26 -0.86
CA LEU A 164 14.63 -8.48 -1.21
C LEU A 164 14.84 -7.63 -2.49
N MET A 165 16.04 -7.10 -2.71
CA MET A 165 16.35 -6.34 -3.93
C MET A 165 16.42 -7.23 -5.18
N ASN A 166 16.84 -8.48 -5.02
CA ASN A 166 17.07 -9.41 -6.12
C ASN A 166 15.81 -10.08 -6.65
N VAL A 167 14.72 -10.13 -5.87
CA VAL A 167 13.44 -10.76 -6.26
C VAL A 167 12.58 -9.89 -7.19
N THR A 168 13.04 -8.70 -7.57
CA THR A 168 12.28 -7.81 -8.45
C THR A 168 12.21 -8.34 -9.89
N SER A 169 11.09 -8.07 -10.55
CA SER A 169 10.78 -8.54 -11.90
C SER A 169 11.78 -8.02 -12.92
N LYS A 170 11.97 -8.79 -14.01
CA LYS A 170 12.70 -8.33 -15.19
C LYS A 170 11.86 -7.38 -16.06
N ASN A 171 10.52 -7.45 -15.98
CA ASN A 171 9.64 -6.54 -16.71
C ASN A 171 9.78 -5.12 -16.15
N LYS A 172 10.07 -4.13 -17.01
CA LYS A 172 10.37 -2.75 -16.60
C LYS A 172 9.26 -2.09 -15.77
N ILE A 173 8.00 -2.24 -16.18
CA ILE A 173 6.86 -1.60 -15.50
C ILE A 173 6.64 -2.26 -14.14
N LEU A 174 6.54 -3.59 -14.09
CA LEU A 174 6.38 -4.31 -12.82
C LEU A 174 7.56 -4.08 -11.87
N LYS A 175 8.79 -4.04 -12.40
CA LYS A 175 9.99 -3.74 -11.62
C LYS A 175 9.92 -2.38 -10.95
N GLN A 176 9.43 -1.35 -11.65
CA GLN A 176 9.27 -0.02 -11.04
C GLN A 176 8.30 -0.04 -9.88
N ARG A 177 7.14 -0.71 -10.03
CA ARG A 177 6.16 -0.88 -8.96
C ARG A 177 6.74 -1.61 -7.74
N GLN A 178 7.38 -2.74 -8.00
CA GLN A 178 8.01 -3.53 -6.94
C GLN A 178 9.14 -2.78 -6.24
N LEU A 179 9.95 -2.02 -6.97
CA LEU A 179 10.99 -1.17 -6.37
C LEU A 179 10.41 -0.06 -5.50
N CYS A 180 9.24 0.49 -5.83
CA CYS A 180 8.54 1.44 -4.97
C CYS A 180 8.31 0.82 -3.58
N GLN A 181 7.66 -0.34 -3.55
CA GLN A 181 7.35 -1.06 -2.31
C GLN A 181 8.63 -1.51 -1.58
N VAL A 182 9.60 -2.09 -2.29
CA VAL A 182 10.88 -2.52 -1.71
C VAL A 182 11.60 -1.37 -1.02
N PHE A 183 11.71 -0.20 -1.69
CA PHE A 183 12.35 0.95 -1.08
C PHE A 183 11.56 1.48 0.13
N PHE A 184 10.23 1.47 0.07
CA PHE A 184 9.40 1.83 1.22
C PHE A 184 9.73 0.96 2.44
N TYR A 185 9.64 -0.35 2.32
CA TYR A 185 9.83 -1.27 3.45
C TYR A 185 11.28 -1.31 3.96
N ILE A 186 12.29 -1.15 3.08
CA ILE A 186 13.68 -0.94 3.52
C ILE A 186 13.80 0.35 4.34
N GLY A 187 13.12 1.43 3.92
CA GLY A 187 13.06 2.68 4.66
C GLY A 187 12.49 2.50 6.06
N ILE A 188 11.38 1.78 6.19
CA ILE A 188 10.75 1.43 7.48
C ILE A 188 11.72 0.66 8.38
N LYS A 189 12.47 -0.32 7.87
CA LYS A 189 13.46 -1.08 8.67
C LYS A 189 14.66 -0.23 9.10
N TYR A 190 15.11 0.72 8.28
CA TYR A 190 16.11 1.69 8.73
C TYR A 190 15.56 2.59 9.83
N TYR A 191 14.31 3.01 9.71
CA TYR A 191 13.65 3.83 10.73
C TYR A 191 13.49 3.08 12.06
N GLU A 192 13.06 1.81 12.02
CA GLU A 192 13.03 0.91 13.19
C GLU A 192 14.38 0.84 13.91
N LYS A 193 15.48 0.78 13.13
CA LYS A 193 16.87 0.78 13.63
C LYS A 193 17.40 2.17 14.00
N LYS A 194 16.53 3.18 14.08
CA LYS A 194 16.86 4.59 14.39
C LYS A 194 17.83 5.24 13.40
N ASN A 195 18.00 4.70 12.20
CA ASN A 195 18.81 5.30 11.14
C ASN A 195 17.94 6.19 10.24
N LYS A 196 17.61 7.40 10.73
CA LYS A 196 16.70 8.33 10.07
C LYS A 196 17.18 8.77 8.68
N GLU A 197 18.47 9.00 8.50
CA GLU A 197 19.04 9.43 7.22
C GLU A 197 18.85 8.38 6.13
N LYS A 198 19.22 7.12 6.41
CA LYS A 198 19.01 6.02 5.44
C LYS A 198 17.53 5.75 5.22
N ALA A 199 16.70 5.88 6.27
CA ALA A 199 15.25 5.76 6.13
C ALA A 199 14.70 6.81 5.14
N LYS A 200 15.04 8.08 5.34
CA LYS A 200 14.65 9.20 4.46
C LYS A 200 15.03 8.93 3.01
N LYS A 201 16.29 8.60 2.76
CA LYS A 201 16.79 8.31 1.42
C LYS A 201 16.02 7.18 0.73
N MET A 202 15.66 6.13 1.46
CA MET A 202 14.89 5.02 0.88
C MET A 202 13.43 5.40 0.62
N LEU A 203 12.78 6.12 1.53
CA LEU A 203 11.41 6.60 1.31
C LEU A 203 11.34 7.58 0.12
N GLU A 204 12.29 8.49 -0.02
CA GLU A 204 12.40 9.36 -1.20
C GLU A 204 12.62 8.56 -2.49
N ASN A 205 13.40 7.48 -2.45
CA ASN A 205 13.58 6.60 -3.59
C ASN A 205 12.30 5.83 -3.96
N SER A 206 11.46 5.48 -2.98
CA SER A 206 10.12 4.93 -3.21
C SER A 206 9.27 5.95 -3.99
N ILE A 207 9.18 7.19 -3.50
CA ILE A 207 8.42 8.28 -4.13
C ILE A 207 8.90 8.54 -5.57
N LYS A 208 10.22 8.54 -5.80
CA LYS A 208 10.80 8.74 -7.15
C LYS A 208 10.37 7.68 -8.17
N LYS A 209 9.87 6.51 -7.75
CA LYS A 209 9.32 5.52 -8.69
C LYS A 209 7.97 5.92 -9.26
N ARG A 210 7.27 6.88 -8.62
CA ARG A 210 5.95 7.38 -9.04
C ARG A 210 4.97 6.25 -9.32
N ASP A 211 5.02 5.19 -8.52
CA ASP A 211 4.03 4.14 -8.60
C ASP A 211 2.77 4.57 -7.84
N ILE A 212 2.02 5.45 -8.49
CA ILE A 212 0.76 6.01 -8.01
C ILE A 212 -0.34 4.97 -7.77
N LEU A 213 -0.11 3.72 -8.19
CA LEU A 213 -1.00 2.62 -7.85
C LEU A 213 -0.64 1.97 -6.52
N SER A 214 0.53 2.21 -5.93
CA SER A 214 0.92 1.55 -4.67
C SER A 214 0.53 2.41 -3.46
N PRO A 215 -0.15 1.85 -2.44
CA PRO A 215 -0.39 2.53 -1.17
C PRO A 215 0.91 3.01 -0.51
N GLU A 216 1.98 2.24 -0.66
CA GLU A 216 3.33 2.55 -0.16
C GLU A 216 3.90 3.85 -0.75
N TYR A 217 3.52 4.21 -1.98
CA TYR A 217 3.94 5.48 -2.59
C TYR A 217 3.38 6.66 -1.80
N TYR A 218 2.06 6.69 -1.59
CA TYR A 218 1.39 7.75 -0.84
C TYR A 218 1.84 7.76 0.63
N PHE A 219 1.99 6.58 1.24
CA PHE A 219 2.44 6.48 2.61
C PHE A 219 3.87 7.03 2.76
N ALA A 220 4.78 6.72 1.83
CA ALA A 220 6.12 7.31 1.79
C ALA A 220 6.08 8.84 1.71
N GLN A 221 5.24 9.40 0.82
CA GLN A 221 5.09 10.85 0.68
C GLN A 221 4.68 11.50 2.01
N ILE A 222 3.64 10.98 2.66
CA ILE A 222 3.15 11.50 3.93
C ILE A 222 4.25 11.48 5.01
N ILE A 223 5.03 10.40 5.10
CA ILE A 223 6.10 10.27 6.09
C ILE A 223 7.22 11.27 5.83
N VAL A 224 7.66 11.39 4.56
CA VAL A 224 8.75 12.29 4.16
C VAL A 224 8.36 13.75 4.39
N GLU A 225 7.15 14.14 4.01
CA GLU A 225 6.64 15.50 4.20
C GLU A 225 6.55 15.91 5.68
N ARG A 226 6.29 14.94 6.57
CA ARG A 226 6.25 15.15 8.01
C ARG A 226 7.63 15.08 8.69
N ASN A 227 8.73 14.97 7.95
CA ASN A 227 10.09 14.99 8.48
C ASN A 227 10.40 13.96 9.59
N PHE A 228 9.72 12.80 9.63
CA PHE A 228 9.90 11.80 10.70
C PHE A 228 9.67 12.34 12.13
N THR A 229 8.76 13.31 12.29
CA THR A 229 8.30 13.78 13.60
C THR A 229 7.42 12.75 14.29
#